data_AF-A0A935KWT6-F1
#
_entry.id   AF-A0A935KWT6-F1
#
_cell.length_a   1.000
_cell.length_b   1.000
_cell.length_c   1.000
_cell.angle_alpha   90.00
_cell.angle_beta   90.00
_cell.angle_gamma   90.00
#
_symmetry.space_group_name_H-M   'P 1'
#
loop_
_entity.id
_entity.type
_entity.pdbx_description
1 polymer ?
#
loop_
_entity_poly.entity_id
_entity_poly.type
_entity_poly.pdbx_seq_one_letter_code
_entity_poly.pdbx_strand_id
1 'polypeptide(L)'
;MKTSNRTKSRARSSKAEQFTTESWRSVEELLKNSLTRSLDALNLSRKADVDRLNAQIFDLESKLRDTRRALKKEITNLARELGASDSELARLNAEQLRLRPMALLSSMVPALAHDLNTPIGNANLVSSSLRELVAEFRTVVESGELRKSYLNEFIDDLDSGLTILCATAERAAEISGALKHVAIDYASMRRRTFEMSTLVGDVLTTLHPSVRKTKVSITTHIDNDIEMISYPGPLEQVLTNLIQNALLHAFTPDSTGIIDLTASVEGDSVVLLRVSDNGSGISDAV
;
A
#
# COMPACT_ATOMS: atom_id res chain seq x y z
N MET A 1 -18.93 39.90 -129.80
CA MET A 1 -18.34 38.85 -128.90
C MET A 1 -17.86 39.46 -127.58
N LYS A 2 -18.79 39.95 -126.75
CA LYS A 2 -18.61 40.17 -125.31
C LYS A 2 -19.53 39.13 -124.65
N THR A 3 -19.01 38.22 -123.81
CA THR A 3 -19.72 37.48 -122.72
C THR A 3 -18.98 36.23 -122.22
N SER A 4 -18.10 35.60 -123.00
CA SER A 4 -17.56 34.25 -122.65
C SER A 4 -16.34 34.23 -121.70
N ASN A 5 -15.61 35.35 -121.53
CA ASN A 5 -14.35 35.35 -120.76
C ASN A 5 -14.47 35.80 -119.29
N ARG A 6 -15.56 36.47 -118.90
CA ARG A 6 -15.79 36.92 -117.50
C ARG A 6 -16.35 35.82 -116.60
N THR A 7 -17.07 34.85 -117.17
CA THR A 7 -17.63 33.68 -116.45
C THR A 7 -16.55 32.64 -116.11
N LYS A 8 -15.53 32.44 -116.95
CA LYS A 8 -14.41 31.52 -116.65
C LYS A 8 -13.44 32.03 -115.58
N SER A 9 -13.24 33.35 -115.47
CA SER A 9 -12.38 33.96 -114.45
C SER A 9 -13.02 33.97 -113.05
N ARG A 10 -14.32 34.29 -112.95
CA ARG A 10 -15.08 34.22 -111.68
C ARG A 10 -15.30 32.79 -111.20
N ALA A 11 -15.50 31.84 -112.11
CA ALA A 11 -15.61 30.42 -111.77
C ALA A 11 -14.27 29.82 -111.31
N ARG A 12 -13.12 30.35 -111.75
CA ARG A 12 -11.80 29.91 -111.28
C ARG A 12 -11.41 30.50 -109.92
N SER A 13 -11.80 31.74 -109.59
CA SER A 13 -11.56 32.28 -108.24
C SER A 13 -12.51 31.67 -107.19
N SER A 14 -13.79 31.51 -107.51
CA SER A 14 -14.78 30.85 -106.64
C SER A 14 -14.42 29.39 -106.34
N LYS A 15 -13.89 28.66 -107.34
CA LYS A 15 -13.48 27.27 -107.16
C LYS A 15 -12.16 27.12 -106.40
N ALA A 16 -11.28 28.12 -106.45
CA ALA A 16 -10.04 28.17 -105.66
C ALA A 16 -10.28 28.66 -104.21
N GLU A 17 -11.22 29.56 -103.99
CA GLU A 17 -11.69 29.99 -102.66
C GLU A 17 -12.54 28.90 -101.96
N GLN A 18 -13.33 28.13 -102.71
CA GLN A 18 -14.00 26.92 -102.21
C GLN A 18 -13.00 25.79 -101.91
N PHE A 19 -11.99 25.58 -102.76
CA PHE A 19 -10.95 24.57 -102.49
C PHE A 19 -10.12 24.86 -101.23
N THR A 20 -9.95 26.14 -100.88
CA THR A 20 -9.24 26.53 -99.66
C THR A 20 -10.13 26.39 -98.43
N THR A 21 -11.40 26.78 -98.47
CA THR A 21 -12.31 26.63 -97.31
C THR A 21 -12.70 25.19 -97.00
N GLU A 22 -12.92 24.33 -98.00
CA GLU A 22 -13.14 22.89 -97.78
C GLU A 22 -11.90 22.18 -97.26
N SER A 23 -10.71 22.56 -97.75
CA SER A 23 -9.45 22.03 -97.25
C SER A 23 -9.19 22.41 -95.79
N TRP A 24 -9.46 23.67 -95.39
CA TRP A 24 -9.36 24.10 -94.00
C TRP A 24 -10.38 23.44 -93.08
N ARG A 25 -11.61 23.21 -93.54
CA ARG A 25 -12.63 22.45 -92.77
C ARG A 25 -12.20 21.00 -92.54
N SER A 26 -11.61 20.36 -93.56
CA SER A 26 -11.09 19.00 -93.43
C SER A 26 -9.93 18.94 -92.42
N VAL A 27 -9.02 19.92 -92.44
CA VAL A 27 -7.94 20.04 -91.44
C VAL A 27 -8.49 20.27 -90.03
N GLU A 28 -9.49 21.14 -89.86
CA GLU A 28 -10.14 21.40 -88.58
C GLU A 28 -10.83 20.15 -88.03
N GLU A 29 -11.51 19.39 -88.88
CA GLU A 29 -12.17 18.13 -88.52
C GLU A 29 -11.16 17.03 -88.16
N LEU A 30 -10.05 16.93 -88.88
CA LEU A 30 -8.95 16.03 -88.56
C LEU A 30 -8.29 16.39 -87.21
N LEU A 31 -8.07 17.68 -86.94
CA LEU A 31 -7.55 18.17 -85.66
C LEU A 31 -8.51 17.88 -84.51
N LYS A 32 -9.81 18.15 -84.69
CA LYS A 32 -10.86 17.80 -83.71
C LYS A 32 -10.88 16.31 -83.43
N ASN A 33 -10.88 15.47 -84.47
CA ASN A 33 -10.86 14.02 -84.32
C ASN A 33 -9.59 13.51 -83.63
N SER A 34 -8.43 14.10 -83.95
CA SER A 34 -7.17 13.78 -83.26
C SER A 34 -7.20 14.17 -81.78
N LEU A 35 -7.71 15.36 -81.47
CA LEU A 35 -7.81 15.87 -80.09
C LEU A 35 -8.78 15.02 -79.26
N THR A 36 -9.93 14.64 -79.82
CA THR A 36 -10.91 13.76 -79.18
C THR A 36 -10.29 12.39 -78.88
N ARG A 37 -9.57 11.79 -79.85
CA ARG A 37 -8.88 10.51 -79.63
C ARG A 37 -7.81 10.61 -78.54
N SER A 38 -7.03 11.69 -78.51
CA SER A 38 -6.05 11.93 -77.45
C SER A 38 -6.70 12.12 -76.07
N LEU A 39 -7.83 12.84 -76.01
CA LEU A 39 -8.59 13.04 -74.78
C LEU A 39 -9.21 11.74 -74.27
N ASP A 40 -9.77 10.92 -75.15
CA ASP A 40 -10.32 9.60 -74.81
C ASP A 40 -9.24 8.65 -74.30
N ALA A 41 -8.07 8.63 -74.96
CA ALA A 41 -6.92 7.85 -74.51
C ALA A 41 -6.42 8.31 -73.11
N LEU A 42 -6.33 9.63 -72.88
CA LEU A 42 -5.98 10.20 -71.57
C LEU A 42 -7.01 9.84 -70.49
N ASN A 43 -8.30 9.93 -70.81
CA ASN A 43 -9.38 9.57 -69.89
C ASN A 43 -9.36 8.08 -69.54
N LEU A 44 -9.08 7.22 -70.52
CA LEU A 44 -8.96 5.77 -70.32
C LEU A 44 -7.75 5.43 -69.45
N SER A 45 -6.59 6.05 -69.71
CA SER A 45 -5.38 5.89 -68.88
C SER A 45 -5.64 6.34 -67.44
N ARG A 46 -6.22 7.53 -67.26
CA ARG A 46 -6.56 8.06 -65.92
C ARG A 46 -7.54 7.15 -65.18
N LYS A 47 -8.52 6.57 -65.88
CA LYS A 47 -9.47 5.63 -65.27
C LYS A 47 -8.76 4.37 -64.80
N ALA A 48 -7.86 3.81 -65.63
CA ALA A 48 -7.07 2.64 -65.25
C ALA A 48 -6.16 2.92 -64.03
N ASP A 49 -5.56 4.10 -63.94
CA ASP A 49 -4.74 4.51 -62.79
C ASP A 49 -5.58 4.66 -61.51
N VAL A 50 -6.78 5.24 -61.61
CA VAL A 50 -7.72 5.35 -60.48
C VAL A 50 -8.16 3.97 -60.00
N ASP A 51 -8.51 3.07 -60.92
CA ASP A 51 -8.91 1.70 -60.56
C ASP A 51 -7.76 0.93 -59.89
N ARG A 52 -6.52 1.13 -60.38
CA ARG A 52 -5.32 0.55 -59.77
C ARG A 52 -5.05 1.10 -58.36
N LEU A 53 -5.16 2.42 -58.17
CA LEU A 53 -5.00 3.05 -56.85
C LEU A 53 -6.08 2.59 -55.87
N ASN A 54 -7.33 2.49 -56.31
CA ASN A 54 -8.44 1.99 -55.48
C ASN A 54 -8.21 0.53 -55.04
N ALA A 55 -7.70 -0.33 -55.94
CA ALA A 55 -7.34 -1.69 -55.58
C ALA A 55 -6.20 -1.76 -54.56
N GLN A 56 -5.19 -0.88 -54.68
CA GLN A 56 -4.11 -0.78 -53.69
C GLN A 56 -4.59 -0.25 -52.34
N ILE A 57 -5.45 0.76 -52.32
CA ILE A 57 -6.06 1.29 -51.09
C ILE A 57 -6.84 0.16 -50.39
N PHE A 58 -7.65 -0.59 -51.13
CA PHE A 58 -8.41 -1.70 -50.56
C PHE A 58 -7.51 -2.79 -49.94
N ASP A 59 -6.42 -3.17 -50.61
CA ASP A 59 -5.44 -4.13 -50.08
C ASP A 59 -4.75 -3.61 -48.81
N LEU A 60 -4.32 -2.34 -48.81
CA LEU A 60 -3.70 -1.69 -47.65
C LEU A 60 -4.67 -1.59 -46.47
N GLU A 61 -5.94 -1.24 -46.71
CA GLU A 61 -6.98 -1.21 -45.69
C GLU A 61 -7.29 -2.59 -45.12
N SER A 62 -7.23 -3.65 -45.94
CA SER A 62 -7.35 -5.03 -45.46
C SER A 62 -6.18 -5.39 -44.55
N LYS A 63 -4.94 -5.17 -45.01
CA LYS A 63 -3.72 -5.42 -44.23
C LYS A 63 -3.69 -4.63 -42.92
N LEU A 64 -4.11 -3.38 -42.94
CA LEU A 64 -4.19 -2.54 -41.75
C LEU A 64 -5.26 -3.06 -40.76
N ARG A 65 -6.42 -3.51 -41.26
CA ARG A 65 -7.46 -4.12 -40.41
C ARG A 65 -6.97 -5.41 -39.77
N ASP A 66 -6.26 -6.26 -40.51
CA ASP A 66 -5.78 -7.54 -40.01
C ASP A 66 -4.64 -7.36 -38.99
N THR A 67 -3.69 -6.46 -39.26
CA THR A 67 -2.63 -6.11 -38.29
C THR A 67 -3.21 -5.48 -37.03
N ARG A 68 -4.19 -4.56 -37.14
CA ARG A 68 -4.87 -3.98 -35.98
C ARG A 68 -5.62 -5.02 -35.15
N ARG A 69 -6.25 -6.00 -35.79
CA ARG A 69 -6.90 -7.13 -35.09
C ARG A 69 -5.89 -8.00 -34.36
N ALA A 70 -4.78 -8.34 -35.01
CA ALA A 70 -3.70 -9.11 -34.40
C ALA A 70 -3.12 -8.40 -33.18
N LEU A 71 -2.78 -7.12 -33.31
CA LEU A 71 -2.23 -6.30 -32.22
C LEU A 71 -3.22 -6.17 -31.05
N LYS A 72 -4.51 -5.97 -31.34
CA LYS A 72 -5.54 -5.92 -30.30
C LYS A 72 -5.63 -7.24 -29.52
N LYS A 73 -5.54 -8.38 -30.22
CA LYS A 73 -5.54 -9.71 -29.59
C LYS A 73 -4.32 -9.90 -28.70
N GLU A 74 -3.14 -9.47 -29.15
CA GLU A 74 -1.89 -9.54 -28.41
C GLU A 74 -1.93 -8.69 -27.13
N ILE A 75 -2.40 -7.43 -27.23
CA ILE A 75 -2.61 -6.55 -26.07
C ILE A 75 -3.57 -7.20 -25.06
N THR A 76 -4.67 -7.80 -25.51
CA THR A 76 -5.61 -8.46 -24.58
C THR A 76 -5.03 -9.70 -23.91
N ASN A 77 -4.11 -10.42 -24.59
CA ASN A 77 -3.43 -11.57 -24.01
C ASN A 77 -2.39 -11.13 -22.98
N LEU A 78 -1.56 -10.14 -23.32
CA LEU A 78 -0.59 -9.55 -22.40
C LEU A 78 -1.25 -8.96 -21.15
N ALA A 79 -2.37 -8.25 -21.31
CA ALA A 79 -3.13 -7.73 -20.17
C ALA A 79 -3.65 -8.85 -19.25
N ARG A 80 -4.07 -10.00 -19.83
CA ARG A 80 -4.51 -11.16 -19.06
C ARG A 80 -3.36 -11.84 -18.33
N GLU A 81 -2.22 -12.02 -19.00
CA GLU A 81 -1.01 -12.58 -18.40
C GLU A 81 -0.47 -11.72 -17.27
N LEU A 82 -0.43 -10.40 -17.45
CA LEU A 82 -0.02 -9.45 -16.43
C LEU A 82 -0.96 -9.52 -15.21
N GLY A 83 -2.28 -9.48 -15.43
CA GLY A 83 -3.26 -9.59 -14.35
C GLY A 83 -3.17 -10.93 -13.60
N ALA A 84 -2.90 -12.03 -14.30
CA ALA A 84 -2.67 -13.33 -13.67
C ALA A 84 -1.38 -13.33 -12.82
N SER A 85 -0.28 -12.77 -13.33
CA SER A 85 0.98 -12.64 -12.58
C SER A 85 0.82 -11.75 -11.35
N ASP A 86 0.11 -10.63 -11.45
CA ASP A 86 -0.16 -9.74 -10.32
C ASP A 86 -0.97 -10.45 -9.23
N SER A 87 -1.97 -11.24 -9.63
CA SER A 87 -2.76 -12.03 -8.69
C SER A 87 -1.94 -13.11 -7.97
N GLU A 88 -1.00 -13.74 -8.67
CA GLU A 88 -0.11 -14.75 -8.08
C GLU A 88 0.93 -14.11 -7.15
N LEU A 89 1.50 -12.95 -7.53
CA LEU A 89 2.37 -12.18 -6.65
C LEU A 89 1.64 -11.73 -5.38
N ALA A 90 0.39 -11.27 -5.49
CA ALA A 90 -0.43 -10.91 -4.34
C ALA A 90 -0.68 -12.13 -3.42
N ARG A 91 -0.94 -13.31 -4.00
CA ARG A 91 -1.14 -14.57 -3.27
C ARG A 91 0.13 -14.99 -2.51
N LEU A 92 1.29 -14.98 -3.18
CA LEU A 92 2.58 -15.34 -2.58
C LEU A 92 2.99 -14.35 -1.50
N ASN A 93 2.78 -13.05 -1.70
CA ASN A 93 3.04 -12.04 -0.67
C ASN A 93 2.14 -12.24 0.55
N ALA A 94 0.84 -12.54 0.34
CA ALA A 94 -0.07 -12.84 1.45
C ALA A 94 0.34 -14.12 2.21
N GLU A 95 0.80 -15.14 1.50
CA GLU A 95 1.32 -16.37 2.10
C GLU A 95 2.61 -16.12 2.89
N GLN A 96 3.56 -15.34 2.36
CA GLN A 96 4.75 -14.93 3.10
C GLN A 96 4.42 -14.11 4.35
N LEU A 97 3.46 -13.18 4.25
CA LEU A 97 2.98 -12.40 5.39
C LEU A 97 2.37 -13.30 6.47
N ARG A 98 1.71 -14.39 6.05
CA ARG A 98 1.13 -15.41 6.94
C ARG A 98 2.19 -16.28 7.63
N LEU A 99 3.34 -16.51 6.99
CA LEU A 99 4.43 -17.37 7.49
C LEU A 99 5.52 -16.63 8.29
N ARG A 100 5.72 -15.33 8.05
CA ARG A 100 6.66 -14.48 8.81
C ARG A 100 6.51 -14.56 10.35
N PRO A 101 5.30 -14.63 10.93
CA PRO A 101 5.12 -14.70 12.38
C PRO A 101 5.77 -15.94 13.01
N MET A 102 5.68 -17.09 12.36
CA MET A 102 6.26 -18.34 12.86
C MET A 102 7.78 -18.34 12.78
N ALA A 103 8.33 -17.78 11.70
CA ALA A 103 9.77 -17.63 11.57
C ALA A 103 10.36 -16.68 12.64
N LEU A 104 9.69 -15.55 12.91
CA LEU A 104 10.12 -14.59 13.92
C LEU A 104 9.98 -15.16 15.34
N LEU A 105 8.85 -15.81 15.67
CA LEU A 105 8.67 -16.51 16.95
C LEU A 105 9.73 -17.61 17.14
N SER A 106 9.95 -18.45 16.13
CA SER A 106 11.00 -19.49 16.19
C SER A 106 12.39 -18.91 16.46
N SER A 107 12.68 -17.71 15.96
CA SER A 107 13.97 -17.03 16.22
C SER A 107 14.06 -16.38 17.60
N MET A 108 12.94 -15.96 18.20
CA MET A 108 12.90 -15.29 19.51
C MET A 108 12.76 -16.25 20.69
N VAL A 109 12.11 -17.41 20.51
CA VAL A 109 11.91 -18.42 21.56
C VAL A 109 13.20 -18.81 22.29
N PRO A 110 14.37 -18.99 21.64
CA PRO A 110 15.62 -19.31 22.34
C PRO A 110 16.12 -18.22 23.29
N ALA A 111 16.08 -16.96 22.87
CA ALA A 111 16.49 -15.82 23.71
C ALA A 111 15.54 -15.66 24.90
N LEU A 112 14.25 -15.82 24.66
CA LEU A 112 13.22 -15.64 25.66
C LEU A 112 13.17 -16.80 26.68
N ALA A 113 13.52 -18.02 26.24
CA ALA A 113 13.75 -19.14 27.13
C ALA A 113 14.94 -18.91 28.06
N HIS A 114 16.02 -18.28 27.57
CA HIS A 114 17.17 -17.91 28.40
C HIS A 114 16.77 -16.86 29.47
N ASP A 115 16.02 -15.84 29.06
CA ASP A 115 15.57 -14.77 29.95
C ASP A 115 14.52 -15.24 30.97
N LEU A 116 13.74 -16.28 30.66
CA LEU A 116 12.84 -16.95 31.62
C LEU A 116 13.58 -17.89 32.57
N ASN A 117 14.55 -18.66 32.06
CA ASN A 117 15.24 -19.66 32.86
C ASN A 117 16.10 -19.04 33.96
N THR A 118 16.66 -17.86 33.73
CA THR A 118 17.52 -17.16 34.70
C THR A 118 16.78 -16.77 36.00
N PRO A 119 15.65 -16.02 35.97
CA PRO A 119 14.90 -15.69 37.17
C PRO A 119 14.30 -16.94 37.84
N ILE A 120 13.90 -17.96 37.08
CA ILE A 120 13.41 -19.24 37.62
C ILE A 120 14.52 -19.98 38.39
N GLY A 121 15.73 -20.02 37.83
CA GLY A 121 16.90 -20.60 38.49
C GLY A 121 17.21 -19.90 39.82
N ASN A 122 17.21 -18.56 39.80
CA ASN A 122 17.43 -17.75 41.01
C ASN A 122 16.33 -17.97 42.05
N ALA A 123 15.05 -17.99 41.64
CA ALA A 123 13.94 -18.28 42.53
C ALA A 123 14.06 -19.66 43.20
N ASN A 124 14.48 -20.68 42.44
CA ASN A 124 14.70 -22.03 42.98
C ASN A 124 15.86 -22.09 43.98
N LEU A 125 16.96 -21.38 43.71
CA LEU A 125 18.09 -21.28 44.63
C LEU A 125 17.66 -20.62 45.95
N VAL A 126 17.05 -19.44 45.88
CA VAL A 126 16.58 -18.70 47.06
C VAL A 126 15.52 -19.50 47.82
N SER A 127 14.57 -20.14 47.13
CA SER A 127 13.56 -21.00 47.77
C SER A 127 14.18 -22.18 48.50
N SER A 128 15.23 -22.79 47.94
CA SER A 128 15.95 -23.90 48.58
C SER A 128 16.72 -23.44 49.81
N SER A 129 17.43 -22.31 49.72
CA SER A 129 18.14 -21.70 50.85
C SER A 129 17.19 -21.28 51.98
N LEU A 130 16.05 -20.68 51.66
CA LEU A 130 15.02 -20.35 52.65
C LEU A 130 14.46 -21.61 53.34
N ARG A 131 14.34 -22.72 52.62
CA ARG A 131 13.88 -23.99 53.18
C ARG A 131 14.88 -24.58 54.16
N GLU A 132 16.17 -24.49 53.86
CA GLU A 132 17.25 -24.87 54.77
C GLU A 132 17.26 -23.97 56.02
N LEU A 133 17.17 -22.65 55.84
CA LEU A 133 17.08 -21.68 56.93
C LEU A 133 15.91 -21.98 57.88
N VAL A 134 14.72 -22.29 57.34
CA VAL A 134 13.54 -22.67 58.14
C VAL A 134 13.75 -24.01 58.86
N ALA A 135 14.43 -24.97 58.23
CA ALA A 135 14.72 -26.27 58.85
C ALA A 135 15.70 -26.13 60.02
N GLU A 136 16.76 -25.34 59.85
CA GLU A 136 17.73 -25.03 60.91
C GLU A 136 17.06 -24.30 62.08
N PHE A 137 16.26 -23.28 61.79
CA PHE A 137 15.51 -22.55 62.80
C PHE A 137 14.60 -23.47 63.62
N ARG A 138 13.90 -24.43 62.97
CA ARG A 138 13.08 -25.42 63.69
C ARG A 138 13.90 -26.25 64.68
N THR A 139 15.11 -26.69 64.30
CA THR A 139 15.99 -27.45 65.19
C THR A 139 16.39 -26.63 66.43
N VAL A 140 16.69 -25.34 66.26
CA VAL A 140 17.04 -24.43 67.38
C VAL A 140 15.85 -24.15 68.29
N VAL A 141 14.63 -24.08 67.72
CA VAL A 141 13.41 -23.93 68.53
C VAL A 141 13.13 -25.21 69.33
N GLU A 142 13.29 -26.38 68.72
CA GLU A 142 13.06 -27.69 69.37
C GLU A 142 14.07 -27.99 70.48
N SER A 143 15.30 -27.47 70.40
CA SER A 143 16.29 -27.60 71.48
C SER A 143 15.94 -26.78 72.73
N GLY A 144 15.02 -25.81 72.61
CA GLY A 144 14.63 -24.91 73.70
C GLY A 144 15.63 -23.78 73.98
N GLU A 145 16.67 -23.62 73.17
CA GLU A 145 17.77 -22.66 73.37
C GLU A 145 17.63 -21.37 72.55
N LEU A 146 16.41 -21.01 72.15
CA LEU A 146 16.18 -19.86 71.27
C LEU A 146 16.58 -18.53 71.93
N ARG A 147 17.57 -17.85 71.34
CA ARG A 147 17.99 -16.49 71.72
C ARG A 147 17.28 -15.45 70.87
N LYS A 148 16.95 -14.31 71.48
CA LYS A 148 16.31 -13.18 70.78
C LYS A 148 17.15 -12.65 69.61
N SER A 149 18.47 -12.64 69.73
CA SER A 149 19.37 -12.22 68.64
C SER A 149 19.26 -13.13 67.42
N TYR A 150 19.23 -14.45 67.63
CA TYR A 150 19.10 -15.45 66.57
C TYR A 150 17.71 -15.39 65.91
N LEU A 151 16.65 -15.15 66.70
CA LEU A 151 15.32 -14.92 66.14
C LEU A 151 15.27 -13.71 65.20
N ASN A 152 15.91 -12.60 65.58
CA ASN A 152 15.95 -11.41 64.75
C ASN A 152 16.76 -11.65 63.47
N GLU A 153 17.92 -12.29 63.56
CA GLU A 153 18.75 -12.66 62.40
C GLU A 153 17.99 -13.57 61.43
N PHE A 154 17.30 -14.59 61.94
CA PHE A 154 16.43 -15.46 61.13
C PHE A 154 15.33 -14.67 60.41
N ILE A 155 14.68 -13.71 61.08
CA ILE A 155 13.64 -12.87 60.48
C ILE A 155 14.24 -12.00 59.36
N ASP A 156 15.40 -11.39 59.58
CA ASP A 156 16.07 -10.52 58.61
C ASP A 156 16.52 -11.32 57.36
N ASP A 157 17.05 -12.52 57.55
CA ASP A 157 17.45 -13.42 56.46
C ASP A 157 16.24 -13.95 55.68
N LEU A 158 15.15 -14.28 56.37
CA LEU A 158 13.89 -14.72 55.76
C LEU A 158 13.26 -13.60 54.92
N ASP A 159 13.23 -12.37 55.43
CA ASP A 159 12.69 -11.21 54.73
C ASP A 159 13.53 -10.84 53.50
N SER A 160 14.86 -10.90 53.64
CA SER A 160 15.80 -10.69 52.53
C SER A 160 15.59 -11.73 51.42
N GLY A 161 15.47 -13.02 51.78
CA GLY A 161 15.21 -14.07 50.80
C GLY A 161 13.84 -13.94 50.14
N LEU A 162 12.79 -13.60 50.89
CA LEU A 162 11.45 -13.37 50.33
C LEU A 162 11.43 -12.17 49.38
N THR A 163 12.16 -11.10 49.69
CA THR A 163 12.29 -9.92 48.82
C THR A 163 12.90 -10.30 47.47
N ILE A 164 13.99 -11.09 47.46
CA ILE A 164 14.62 -11.55 46.22
C ILE A 164 13.64 -12.45 45.43
N LEU A 165 12.93 -13.35 46.13
CA LEU A 165 11.99 -14.27 45.51
C LEU A 165 10.81 -13.53 44.85
N CYS A 166 10.26 -12.52 45.50
CA CYS A 166 9.24 -11.62 44.94
C CYS A 166 9.75 -10.91 43.68
N ALA A 167 10.95 -10.30 43.73
CA ALA A 167 11.54 -9.62 42.58
C ALA A 167 11.75 -10.56 41.37
N THR A 168 12.20 -11.81 41.62
CA THR A 168 12.33 -12.81 40.54
C THR A 168 11.01 -13.25 39.95
N ALA A 169 9.94 -13.36 40.77
CA ALA A 169 8.61 -13.70 40.30
C ALA A 169 7.97 -12.59 39.47
N GLU A 170 8.14 -11.33 39.89
CA GLU A 170 7.70 -10.16 39.12
C GLU A 170 8.37 -10.12 37.75
N ARG A 171 9.70 -10.31 37.69
CA ARG A 171 10.42 -10.33 36.41
C ARG A 171 9.99 -11.48 35.50
N ALA A 172 9.71 -12.66 36.05
CA ALA A 172 9.17 -13.77 35.27
C ALA A 172 7.76 -13.47 34.73
N ALA A 173 6.93 -12.78 35.52
CA ALA A 173 5.60 -12.34 35.11
C ALA A 173 5.65 -11.26 34.01
N GLU A 174 6.60 -10.31 34.08
CA GLU A 174 6.86 -9.32 33.04
C GLU A 174 7.20 -9.98 31.70
N ILE A 175 8.14 -10.93 31.71
CA ILE A 175 8.57 -11.65 30.49
C ILE A 175 7.42 -12.50 29.93
N SER A 176 6.64 -13.14 30.80
CA SER A 176 5.43 -13.89 30.40
C SER A 176 4.35 -12.96 29.82
N GLY A 177 4.18 -11.76 30.39
CA GLY A 177 3.30 -10.72 29.87
C GLY A 177 3.72 -10.26 28.48
N ALA A 178 5.01 -9.97 28.28
CA ALA A 178 5.58 -9.59 26.99
C ALA A 178 5.32 -10.66 25.90
N LEU A 179 5.50 -11.94 26.23
CA LEU A 179 5.14 -13.07 25.34
C LEU A 179 3.66 -13.07 24.95
N LYS A 180 2.80 -12.78 25.91
CA LYS A 180 1.35 -12.80 25.72
C LYS A 180 0.90 -11.65 24.84
N HIS A 181 1.47 -10.46 25.02
CA HIS A 181 1.24 -9.31 24.14
C HIS A 181 1.70 -9.64 22.72
N VAL A 182 2.94 -10.09 22.55
CA VAL A 182 3.45 -10.53 21.24
C VAL A 182 2.51 -11.55 20.58
N ALA A 183 1.97 -12.53 21.30
CA ALA A 183 1.03 -13.50 20.74
C ALA A 183 -0.39 -12.95 20.44
N ILE A 184 -0.90 -12.05 21.28
CA ILE A 184 -2.23 -11.42 21.14
C ILE A 184 -2.24 -10.40 20.00
N ASP A 185 -1.15 -9.64 19.82
CA ASP A 185 -1.02 -8.58 18.83
C ASP A 185 -1.16 -9.11 17.40
N TYR A 186 -0.67 -10.32 17.12
CA TYR A 186 -0.74 -10.91 15.78
C TYR A 186 -2.12 -11.44 15.39
N ALA A 187 -2.96 -11.85 16.36
CA ALA A 187 -4.34 -12.26 16.07
C ALA A 187 -5.20 -11.07 15.59
N SER A 188 -4.76 -9.83 15.87
CA SER A 188 -5.44 -8.58 15.54
C SER A 188 -5.03 -7.97 14.18
N MET A 189 -4.07 -8.57 13.45
CA MET A 189 -3.53 -8.07 12.15
C MET A 189 -4.48 -8.26 10.96
N ARG A 190 -5.77 -8.00 11.14
CA ARG A 190 -6.73 -7.98 10.04
C ARG A 190 -6.85 -6.56 9.50
N ARG A 191 -6.42 -6.37 8.24
CA ARG A 191 -6.68 -5.13 7.52
C ARG A 191 -8.19 -4.97 7.34
N ARG A 192 -8.76 -3.87 7.83
CA ARG A 192 -10.18 -3.54 7.69
C ARG A 192 -10.37 -2.03 7.59
N THR A 193 -11.53 -1.63 7.10
CA THR A 193 -11.99 -0.26 7.19
C THR A 193 -12.47 0.02 8.61
N PHE A 194 -12.09 1.17 9.17
CA PHE A 194 -12.54 1.63 10.49
C PHE A 194 -12.46 3.16 10.58
N GLU A 195 -13.24 3.75 11.48
CA GLU A 195 -13.17 5.18 11.82
C GLU A 195 -12.18 5.41 12.95
N MET A 196 -11.33 6.44 12.83
CA MET A 196 -10.31 6.77 13.83
C MET A 196 -10.93 7.13 15.19
N SER A 197 -12.03 7.90 15.19
CA SER A 197 -12.74 8.30 16.40
C SER A 197 -13.27 7.09 17.19
N THR A 198 -13.86 6.13 16.49
CA THR A 198 -14.36 4.87 17.07
C THR A 198 -13.21 4.07 17.69
N LEU A 199 -12.11 3.91 16.97
CA LEU A 199 -10.93 3.19 17.47
C LEU A 199 -10.37 3.82 18.74
N VAL A 200 -10.19 5.14 18.76
CA VAL A 200 -9.71 5.84 19.95
C VAL A 200 -10.71 5.74 21.10
N GLY A 201 -12.01 5.83 20.82
CA GLY A 201 -13.06 5.64 21.82
C GLY A 201 -13.02 4.27 22.50
N ASP A 202 -12.79 3.20 21.73
CA ASP A 202 -12.66 1.83 22.25
C ASP A 202 -11.43 1.68 23.16
N VAL A 203 -10.29 2.26 22.75
CA VAL A 203 -9.06 2.29 23.56
C VAL A 203 -9.31 3.04 24.88
N LEU A 204 -9.92 4.22 24.83
CA LEU A 204 -10.19 5.02 26.04
C LEU A 204 -11.19 4.33 26.97
N THR A 205 -12.19 3.64 26.43
CA THR A 205 -13.14 2.83 27.21
C THR A 205 -12.40 1.72 27.97
N THR A 206 -11.46 1.07 27.29
CA THR A 206 -10.63 0.00 27.87
C THR A 206 -9.71 0.53 28.97
N LEU A 207 -9.14 1.73 28.79
CA LEU A 207 -8.23 2.36 29.74
C LEU A 207 -8.91 3.13 30.87
N HIS A 208 -10.22 3.41 30.76
CA HIS A 208 -10.98 4.18 31.73
C HIS A 208 -10.79 3.73 33.19
N PRO A 209 -10.75 2.42 33.54
CA PRO A 209 -10.50 1.99 34.91
C PRO A 209 -9.13 2.41 35.46
N SER A 210 -8.10 2.44 34.61
CA SER A 210 -6.75 2.86 34.99
C SER A 210 -6.68 4.38 35.14
N VAL A 211 -7.28 5.12 34.20
CA VAL A 211 -7.34 6.60 34.22
C VAL A 211 -8.06 7.10 35.47
N ARG A 212 -9.21 6.49 35.84
CA ARG A 212 -10.01 6.88 37.01
C ARG A 212 -9.28 6.79 38.35
N LYS A 213 -8.20 6.01 38.44
CA LYS A 213 -7.37 5.90 39.66
C LYS A 213 -6.38 7.05 39.81
N THR A 214 -6.27 7.90 38.80
CA THR A 214 -5.35 9.05 38.75
C THR A 214 -6.14 10.36 38.77
N LYS A 215 -5.44 11.50 38.92
CA LYS A 215 -6.00 12.84 38.74
C LYS A 215 -5.73 13.39 37.32
N VAL A 216 -5.42 12.50 36.37
CA VAL A 216 -5.12 12.85 34.97
C VAL A 216 -6.41 12.80 34.15
N SER A 217 -6.63 13.83 33.33
CA SER A 217 -7.73 13.88 32.35
C SER A 217 -7.22 13.60 30.95
N ILE A 218 -8.01 12.88 30.15
CA ILE A 218 -7.72 12.64 28.73
C ILE A 218 -8.70 13.44 27.88
N THR A 219 -8.17 14.21 26.93
CA THR A 219 -8.92 15.05 26.00
C THR A 219 -8.67 14.59 24.56
N THR A 220 -9.73 14.55 23.75
CA THR A 220 -9.67 14.08 22.37
C THR A 220 -10.11 15.16 21.40
N HIS A 221 -9.32 15.36 20.35
CA HIS A 221 -9.60 16.25 19.22
C HIS A 221 -9.42 15.46 17.92
N ILE A 222 -10.41 14.66 17.59
CA ILE A 222 -10.41 13.76 16.44
C ILE A 222 -11.68 14.03 15.65
N ASP A 223 -11.51 14.38 14.37
CA ASP A 223 -12.63 14.55 13.46
C ASP A 223 -13.29 13.18 13.20
N ASN A 224 -14.62 13.12 13.26
CA ASN A 224 -15.37 11.87 13.09
C ASN A 224 -15.28 11.29 11.66
N ASP A 225 -14.84 12.10 10.69
CA ASP A 225 -14.87 11.76 9.26
C ASP A 225 -13.56 11.08 8.79
N ILE A 226 -12.62 10.80 9.70
CA ILE A 226 -11.35 10.14 9.36
C ILE A 226 -11.54 8.62 9.26
N GLU A 227 -11.83 8.14 8.05
CA GLU A 227 -11.89 6.73 7.71
C GLU A 227 -10.51 6.19 7.29
N MET A 228 -10.14 5.02 7.82
CA MET A 228 -8.85 4.36 7.57
C MET A 228 -9.03 2.93 7.07
N ILE A 229 -8.24 2.53 6.06
CA ILE A 229 -8.13 1.13 5.60
C ILE A 229 -6.78 0.56 6.02
N SER A 230 -6.69 0.16 7.29
CA SER A 230 -5.42 -0.24 7.94
C SER A 230 -5.62 -1.39 8.92
N TYR A 231 -4.66 -1.60 9.82
CA TYR A 231 -4.65 -2.60 10.87
C TYR A 231 -5.01 -1.95 12.21
N PRO A 232 -6.27 -1.98 12.64
CA PRO A 232 -6.71 -1.29 13.86
C PRO A 232 -6.10 -1.87 15.13
N GLY A 233 -5.93 -3.19 15.25
CA GLY A 233 -5.36 -3.80 16.46
C GLY A 233 -3.96 -3.30 16.82
N PRO A 234 -2.98 -3.31 15.90
CA PRO A 234 -1.68 -2.70 16.14
C PRO A 234 -1.76 -1.20 16.51
N LEU A 235 -2.71 -0.46 15.94
CA LEU A 235 -2.90 0.96 16.24
C LEU A 235 -3.48 1.19 17.64
N GLU A 236 -4.48 0.39 18.03
CA GLU A 236 -5.06 0.35 19.38
C GLU A 236 -3.96 0.10 20.42
N GLN A 237 -3.03 -0.79 20.10
CA GLN A 237 -1.93 -1.12 21.01
C GLN A 237 -0.89 0.00 21.12
N VAL A 238 -0.49 0.62 20.01
CA VAL A 238 0.40 1.80 20.04
C VAL A 238 -0.21 2.88 20.94
N LEU A 239 -1.49 3.18 20.75
CA LEU A 239 -2.21 4.14 21.58
C LEU A 239 -2.25 3.73 23.05
N THR A 240 -2.57 2.46 23.32
CA THR A 240 -2.62 1.91 24.67
C THR A 240 -1.28 2.09 25.39
N ASN A 241 -0.19 1.73 24.73
CA ASN A 241 1.15 1.81 25.28
C ASN A 241 1.56 3.27 25.54
N LEU A 242 1.31 4.18 24.59
CA LEU A 242 1.63 5.60 24.76
C LEU A 242 0.87 6.22 25.94
N ILE A 243 -0.44 5.94 26.05
CA ILE A 243 -1.26 6.45 27.16
C ILE A 243 -0.81 5.85 28.49
N GLN A 244 -0.54 4.55 28.54
CA GLN A 244 -0.05 3.89 29.76
C GLN A 244 1.31 4.43 30.18
N ASN A 245 2.23 4.65 29.24
CA ASN A 245 3.53 5.24 29.53
C ASN A 245 3.38 6.65 30.11
N ALA A 246 2.51 7.48 29.55
CA ALA A 246 2.23 8.80 30.11
C ALA A 246 1.66 8.71 31.53
N LEU A 247 0.65 7.85 31.76
CA LEU A 247 0.06 7.65 33.08
C LEU A 247 1.06 7.14 34.13
N LEU A 248 2.00 6.27 33.74
CA LEU A 248 2.94 5.64 34.66
C LEU A 248 4.17 6.51 34.95
N HIS A 249 4.69 7.20 33.94
CA HIS A 249 5.99 7.88 34.02
C HIS A 249 5.90 9.40 34.02
N ALA A 250 4.88 9.99 33.37
CA ALA A 250 4.80 11.44 33.23
C ALA A 250 4.18 12.11 34.46
N PHE A 251 3.42 11.37 35.27
CA PHE A 251 2.68 11.90 36.42
C PHE A 251 2.98 11.12 37.70
N THR A 252 3.16 11.86 38.80
CA THR A 252 3.18 11.30 40.16
C THR A 252 1.76 10.97 40.62
N PRO A 253 1.57 10.10 41.64
CA PRO A 253 0.24 9.70 42.12
C PRO A 253 -0.69 10.85 42.51
N ASP A 254 -0.11 11.99 42.94
CA ASP A 254 -0.87 13.14 43.41
C ASP A 254 -1.01 14.29 42.42
N SER A 255 -0.28 14.25 41.30
CA SER A 255 -0.30 15.32 40.29
C SER A 255 -1.55 15.25 39.41
N THR A 256 -2.13 16.41 39.15
CA THR A 256 -3.12 16.62 38.10
C THR A 256 -2.41 16.78 36.76
N GLY A 257 -2.94 16.18 35.70
CA GLY A 257 -2.32 16.19 34.38
C GLY A 257 -3.34 16.09 33.25
N ILE A 258 -2.90 16.37 32.03
CA ILE A 258 -3.69 16.27 30.81
C ILE A 258 -2.92 15.43 29.80
N ILE A 259 -3.61 14.49 29.17
CA ILE A 259 -3.14 13.78 27.98
C ILE A 259 -4.07 14.18 26.82
N ASP A 260 -3.51 14.84 25.81
CA ASP A 260 -4.20 15.26 24.60
C ASP A 260 -3.96 14.27 23.46
N LEU A 261 -5.05 13.76 22.88
CA LEU A 261 -5.04 12.95 21.66
C LEU A 261 -5.64 13.75 20.50
N THR A 262 -4.87 13.95 19.44
CA THR A 262 -5.34 14.65 18.24
C THR A 262 -5.12 13.80 17.00
N ALA A 263 -6.07 13.79 16.08
CA ALA A 263 -5.90 13.16 14.76
C ALA A 263 -6.40 14.09 13.66
N SER A 264 -5.59 14.25 12.61
CA SER A 264 -5.87 15.13 11.47
C SER A 264 -5.31 14.55 10.18
N VAL A 265 -5.98 14.82 9.06
CA VAL A 265 -5.49 14.45 7.72
C VAL A 265 -4.44 15.47 7.27
N GLU A 266 -3.25 14.99 6.89
CA GLU A 266 -2.19 15.79 6.27
C GLU A 266 -2.03 15.42 4.79
N GLY A 267 -2.36 16.35 3.90
CA GLY A 267 -2.33 16.11 2.45
C GLY A 267 -3.39 15.12 1.97
N ASP A 268 -3.08 14.37 0.90
CA ASP A 268 -4.07 13.54 0.21
C ASP A 268 -4.21 12.11 0.78
N SER A 269 -3.29 11.66 1.65
CA SER A 269 -3.25 10.24 2.06
C SER A 269 -2.59 9.93 3.40
N VAL A 270 -2.21 10.95 4.18
CA VAL A 270 -1.55 10.75 5.48
C VAL A 270 -2.48 11.21 6.59
N VAL A 271 -2.53 10.45 7.68
CA VAL A 271 -3.19 10.84 8.92
C VAL A 271 -2.12 11.04 9.98
N LEU A 272 -2.03 12.24 10.52
CA LEU A 272 -1.19 12.54 11.68
C LEU A 272 -1.99 12.25 12.94
N LEU A 273 -1.53 11.27 13.72
CA LEU A 273 -2.03 10.96 15.05
C LEU A 273 -0.98 11.40 16.08
N ARG A 274 -1.38 12.25 17.02
CA ARG A 274 -0.51 12.78 18.08
C ARG A 274 -1.09 12.45 19.45
N VAL A 275 -0.21 11.98 20.33
CA VAL A 275 -0.46 11.84 21.77
C VAL A 275 0.52 12.77 22.47
N SER A 276 0.01 13.67 23.30
CA SER A 276 0.82 14.63 24.06
C SER A 276 0.41 14.58 25.51
N ASP A 277 1.37 14.63 26.42
CA ASP A 277 1.13 14.83 27.84
C ASP A 277 1.79 16.13 28.33
N ASN A 278 1.37 16.62 29.49
CA ASN A 278 1.97 17.77 30.17
C ASN A 278 2.71 17.37 31.46
N GLY A 279 3.24 16.14 31.50
CA GLY A 279 3.93 15.61 32.67
C GLY A 279 5.39 16.02 32.76
N SER A 280 6.18 15.24 33.50
CA SER A 280 7.58 15.52 33.80
C SER A 280 8.54 15.46 32.61
N GLY A 281 8.09 14.94 31.47
CA GLY A 281 8.92 14.71 30.29
C GLY A 281 9.98 13.63 30.51
N ILE A 282 10.79 13.38 29.46
CA ILE A 282 11.92 12.45 29.51
C ILE A 282 13.19 13.28 29.76
N SER A 283 13.97 12.92 30.78
CA SER A 283 15.25 13.58 31.08
C SER A 283 16.26 13.34 29.96
N ASP A 284 17.01 14.37 29.56
CA ASP A 284 18.06 14.32 28.50
C ASP A 284 19.31 13.48 28.88
N ALA A 285 19.23 12.65 29.91
CA ALA A 285 20.34 11.81 30.33
C ALA A 285 20.40 10.53 29.49
N VAL A 286 21.14 10.60 28.38
CA VAL A 286 21.68 9.45 27.63
C VAL A 286 23.19 9.42 27.78
#